data_AF-A0A7L2Y0W7-F1
#
_entry.id   AF-A0A7L2Y0W7-F1
#
_cell.length_a   1.000
_cell.length_b   1.000
_cell.length_c   1.000
_cell.angle_alpha   90.00
_cell.angle_beta   90.00
_cell.angle_gamma   90.00
#
_symmetry.space_group_name_H-M   'P 1'
#
loop_
_entity.id
_entity.type
_entity.pdbx_description
1 polymer ?
#
loop_
_entity_poly.entity_id
_entity_poly.type
_entity_poly.pdbx_seq_one_letter_code
_entity_poly.pdbx_strand_id
1 'polypeptide(L)'
;EAQRKLQEIRQHFTRPPDQSLLLWLYECWFAGANTKVFLNSSAARHLGDLSWDLAVDSAIARGTGTVSLWTRLVASVREVYTADEVMVYRDRWNTRLEGVHYLTELTMMDILYWNSRNAGYLDNPDKAYCTARIWEAFTKSAPPFFAKALSLIAWKRNLKVVKLKAFIWDYRRNSSLSPDSYVEIQPKRYAASSDDPCTICHEELSRNTCELECGHEFHRECIRPWLQEHSSTCPICRDYAVLPTDVPERPAWNNSKRYKGKAWKRAVF
;
A
#
# COMPACT_ATOMS: atom_id res chain seq x y z
N GLU A 1 26.32 21.03 -6.15
CA GLU A 1 24.95 21.19 -5.60
C GLU A 1 23.89 20.41 -6.38
N ALA A 2 23.78 20.57 -7.71
CA ALA A 2 22.76 19.87 -8.52
C ALA A 2 22.85 18.33 -8.46
N GLN A 3 24.06 17.76 -8.51
CA GLN A 3 24.26 16.30 -8.38
C GLN A 3 23.81 15.75 -7.01
N ARG A 4 24.03 16.51 -5.93
CA ARG A 4 23.60 16.14 -4.58
C ARG A 4 22.07 16.12 -4.47
N LYS A 5 21.40 17.14 -5.02
CA LYS A 5 19.93 17.17 -5.10
C LYS A 5 19.36 16.00 -5.89
N LEU A 6 20.00 15.59 -6.98
CA LEU A 6 19.59 14.42 -7.77
C LEU A 6 19.80 13.10 -7.01
N GLN A 7 20.87 12.98 -6.23
CA GLN A 7 21.13 11.81 -5.39
C GLN A 7 20.10 11.67 -4.27
N GLU A 8 19.73 12.78 -3.61
CA GLU A 8 18.68 12.83 -2.61
C GLU A 8 17.32 12.44 -3.22
N ILE A 9 16.98 12.99 -4.39
CA ILE A 9 15.79 12.58 -5.16
C ILE A 9 15.84 11.07 -5.43
N ARG A 10 16.94 10.54 -5.96
CA ARG A 10 17.09 9.12 -6.29
C ARG A 10 16.73 8.22 -5.10
N GLN A 11 17.25 8.52 -3.91
CA GLN A 11 17.00 7.72 -2.71
C GLN A 11 15.51 7.63 -2.34
N HIS A 12 14.74 8.69 -2.58
CA HIS A 12 13.31 8.73 -2.26
C HIS A 12 12.42 8.04 -3.30
N PHE A 13 12.88 7.89 -4.54
CA PHE A 13 12.07 7.34 -5.64
C PHE A 13 12.58 5.98 -6.16
N THR A 14 13.61 5.40 -5.54
CA THR A 14 14.13 4.08 -5.95
C THR A 14 13.18 2.96 -5.52
N ARG A 15 12.83 2.09 -6.47
CA ARG A 15 12.01 0.89 -6.25
C ARG A 15 12.79 -0.17 -5.46
N PRO A 16 12.26 -0.69 -4.35
CA PRO A 16 12.76 -1.89 -3.70
C PRO A 16 12.64 -3.13 -4.61
N PRO A 17 13.60 -4.07 -4.58
CA PRO A 17 13.65 -5.21 -5.51
C PRO A 17 12.39 -6.08 -5.58
N ASP A 18 11.70 -6.27 -4.44
CA ASP A 18 10.52 -7.15 -4.34
C ASP A 18 9.19 -6.38 -4.36
N GLN A 19 9.25 -5.07 -4.60
CA GLN A 19 8.05 -4.24 -4.63
C GLN A 19 7.38 -4.31 -6.01
N SER A 20 6.06 -4.46 -5.99
CA SER A 20 5.23 -4.30 -7.19
C SER A 20 5.52 -2.98 -7.90
N LEU A 21 5.65 -3.03 -9.23
CA LEU A 21 5.84 -1.84 -10.06
C LEU A 21 4.72 -0.81 -9.86
N LEU A 22 3.48 -1.27 -9.72
CA LEU A 22 2.31 -0.40 -9.54
C LEU A 22 2.28 0.24 -8.15
N LEU A 23 2.63 -0.53 -7.12
CA LEU A 23 2.72 0.00 -5.76
C LEU A 23 3.86 1.02 -5.63
N TRP A 24 5.01 0.73 -6.24
CA TRP A 24 6.14 1.66 -6.31
C TRP A 24 5.78 2.99 -6.99
N LEU A 25 5.09 2.93 -8.15
CA LEU A 25 4.62 4.14 -8.82
C LEU A 25 3.72 4.95 -7.88
N TYR A 26 2.76 4.30 -7.22
CA TYR A 26 1.88 4.96 -6.26
C TYR A 26 2.63 5.57 -5.06
N GLU A 27 3.71 4.95 -4.57
CA GLU A 27 4.55 5.57 -3.54
C GLU A 27 5.34 6.77 -4.06
N CYS A 28 5.81 6.72 -5.32
CA CYS A 28 6.46 7.87 -5.96
C CYS A 28 5.50 9.07 -6.05
N TRP A 29 4.21 8.81 -6.33
CA TRP A 29 3.17 9.84 -6.27
C TRP A 29 3.17 10.53 -4.90
N PHE A 30 3.05 9.77 -3.81
CA PHE A 30 2.99 10.30 -2.45
C PHE A 30 4.26 10.99 -1.99
N ALA A 31 5.42 10.52 -2.43
CA ALA A 31 6.69 11.17 -2.19
C ALA A 31 6.77 12.56 -2.87
N GLY A 32 5.83 12.86 -3.78
CA GLY A 32 5.68 14.16 -4.43
C GLY A 32 6.32 14.22 -5.81
N ALA A 33 6.40 13.10 -6.53
CA ALA A 33 6.94 13.07 -7.90
C ALA A 33 6.21 14.02 -8.86
N ASN A 34 4.96 14.39 -8.56
CA ASN A 34 4.14 15.27 -9.38
C ASN A 34 4.32 16.77 -9.08
N THR A 35 4.68 17.14 -7.85
CA THR A 35 4.74 18.55 -7.41
C THR A 35 6.13 19.01 -6.98
N LYS A 36 6.99 18.11 -6.49
CA LYS A 36 8.29 18.47 -5.90
C LYS A 36 9.45 18.33 -6.88
N VAL A 37 9.31 17.52 -7.92
CA VAL A 37 10.41 17.17 -8.81
C VAL A 37 10.02 17.42 -10.27
N PHE A 38 10.68 18.38 -10.90
CA PHE A 38 10.55 18.67 -12.32
C PHE A 38 11.91 18.50 -13.00
N LEU A 39 11.93 17.70 -14.07
CA LEU A 39 13.16 17.32 -14.75
C LEU A 39 13.07 17.62 -16.24
N ASN A 40 14.11 18.26 -16.76
CA ASN A 40 14.40 18.27 -18.19
C ASN A 40 15.14 16.98 -18.60
N SER A 41 15.34 16.78 -19.91
CA SER A 41 15.99 15.58 -20.44
C SER A 41 17.42 15.39 -19.93
N SER A 42 18.17 16.47 -19.67
CA SER A 42 19.53 16.37 -19.15
C SER A 42 19.54 15.90 -17.69
N ALA A 43 18.70 16.49 -16.83
CA ALA A 43 18.58 16.12 -15.43
C ALA A 43 18.06 14.68 -15.26
N ALA A 44 17.12 14.25 -16.12
CA ALA A 44 16.59 12.89 -16.11
C ALA A 44 17.66 11.82 -16.36
N ARG A 45 18.62 12.08 -17.26
CA ARG A 45 19.75 11.15 -17.53
C ARG A 45 20.67 10.95 -16.33
N HIS A 46 20.74 11.94 -15.43
CA HIS A 46 21.59 11.90 -14.25
C HIS A 46 20.87 11.35 -13.00
N LEU A 47 19.60 10.99 -13.12
CA LEU A 47 18.79 10.47 -12.01
C LEU A 47 19.21 9.03 -11.61
N GLY A 48 19.83 8.30 -12.54
CA GLY A 48 20.23 6.91 -12.37
C GLY A 48 19.06 5.95 -12.38
N ASP A 49 19.33 4.70 -12.00
CA ASP A 49 18.32 3.64 -12.00
C ASP A 49 17.39 3.82 -10.79
N LEU A 50 16.11 4.10 -11.06
CA LEU A 50 15.06 4.18 -10.06
C LEU A 50 14.26 2.89 -10.01
N SER A 51 13.85 2.39 -11.17
CA SER A 51 13.00 1.21 -11.25
C SER A 51 13.78 -0.10 -11.14
N TRP A 52 15.10 -0.08 -11.38
CA TRP A 52 15.92 -1.28 -11.58
C TRP A 52 15.48 -2.10 -12.80
N ASP A 53 14.84 -1.44 -13.75
CA ASP A 53 14.45 -1.96 -15.03
C ASP A 53 15.05 -1.08 -16.10
N LEU A 54 16.04 -1.63 -16.81
CA LEU A 54 16.80 -0.88 -17.79
C LEU A 54 15.91 -0.26 -18.87
N ALA A 55 14.83 -0.92 -19.28
CA ALA A 55 13.94 -0.39 -20.30
C ALA A 55 13.16 0.83 -19.77
N VAL A 56 12.63 0.73 -18.55
CA VAL A 56 11.91 1.83 -17.88
C VAL A 56 12.84 2.99 -17.57
N ASP A 57 14.00 2.73 -16.96
CA ASP A 57 14.99 3.75 -16.60
C ASP A 57 15.53 4.47 -17.85
N SER A 58 15.73 3.73 -18.96
CA SER A 58 16.09 4.33 -20.24
C SER A 58 14.97 5.22 -20.81
N ALA A 59 13.70 4.82 -20.68
CA ALA A 59 12.56 5.62 -21.12
C ALA A 59 12.40 6.92 -20.31
N ILE A 60 12.63 6.87 -18.98
CA ILE A 60 12.60 8.05 -18.10
C ILE A 60 13.59 9.13 -18.60
N ALA A 61 14.77 8.69 -19.05
CA ALA A 61 15.84 9.55 -19.52
C ALA A 61 15.61 10.18 -20.91
N ARG A 62 14.73 9.61 -21.74
CA ARG A 62 14.52 10.05 -23.15
C ARG A 62 13.53 11.20 -23.32
N GLY A 63 12.60 11.44 -22.39
CA GLY A 63 11.52 12.41 -22.57
C GLY A 63 11.98 13.86 -22.81
N THR A 64 11.29 14.59 -23.69
CA THR A 64 11.56 16.00 -24.03
C THR A 64 10.87 16.99 -23.09
N GLY A 65 11.42 18.20 -22.96
CA GLY A 65 10.83 19.27 -22.15
C GLY A 65 11.04 19.10 -20.64
N THR A 66 10.61 20.11 -19.87
CA THR A 66 10.62 20.07 -18.40
C THR A 66 9.24 19.65 -17.93
N VAL A 67 9.14 18.45 -17.36
CA VAL A 67 7.89 17.87 -16.85
C VAL A 67 8.12 17.30 -15.46
N SER A 68 7.05 17.02 -14.72
CA SER A 68 7.16 16.38 -13.41
C SER A 68 7.79 14.99 -13.51
N LEU A 69 8.46 14.54 -12.45
CA LEU A 69 8.98 13.17 -12.37
C LEU A 69 7.84 12.16 -12.53
N TRP A 70 6.67 12.42 -11.96
CA TRP A 70 5.48 11.60 -12.11
C TRP A 70 5.09 11.40 -13.58
N THR A 71 4.99 12.49 -14.34
CA THR A 71 4.66 12.44 -15.77
C THR A 71 5.66 11.58 -16.54
N ARG A 72 6.96 11.69 -16.21
CA ARG A 72 7.99 10.85 -16.82
C ARG A 72 7.84 9.38 -16.44
N LEU A 73 7.65 9.07 -15.17
CA LEU A 73 7.50 7.71 -14.66
C LEU A 73 6.31 7.00 -15.32
N VAL A 74 5.15 7.65 -15.35
CA VAL A 74 3.92 7.12 -15.96
C VAL A 74 4.12 6.89 -17.46
N ALA A 75 4.67 7.86 -18.19
CA ALA A 75 4.91 7.73 -19.63
C ALA A 75 5.88 6.58 -19.93
N SER A 76 6.94 6.46 -19.14
CA SER A 76 7.99 5.44 -19.30
C SER A 76 7.46 4.03 -19.08
N VAL A 77 6.65 3.83 -18.03
CA VAL A 77 6.05 2.52 -17.78
C VAL A 77 5.06 2.13 -18.88
N ARG A 78 4.26 3.09 -19.39
CA ARG A 78 3.34 2.86 -20.51
C ARG A 78 4.03 2.60 -21.84
N GLU A 79 5.25 3.13 -22.03
CA GLU A 79 6.06 2.88 -23.23
C GLU A 79 6.64 1.46 -23.21
N VAL A 80 7.07 0.99 -22.04
CA VAL A 80 7.78 -0.28 -21.88
C VAL A 80 6.85 -1.47 -21.73
N TYR A 81 5.71 -1.29 -21.06
CA TYR A 81 4.83 -2.38 -20.69
C TYR A 81 3.42 -2.22 -21.26
N THR A 82 2.85 -3.33 -21.69
CA THR A 82 1.43 -3.47 -22.00
C THR A 82 0.62 -3.75 -20.74
N ALA A 83 -0.71 -3.56 -20.80
CA ALA A 83 -1.59 -3.84 -19.68
C ALA A 83 -1.44 -5.29 -19.17
N ASP A 84 -1.31 -6.26 -20.09
CA ASP A 84 -1.26 -7.69 -19.74
C ASP A 84 0.05 -8.09 -19.06
N GLU A 85 1.15 -7.37 -19.34
CA GLU A 85 2.46 -7.62 -18.71
C GLU A 85 2.55 -7.04 -17.29
N VAL A 86 1.78 -5.98 -17.00
CA VAL A 86 1.74 -5.36 -15.66
C VAL A 86 0.60 -5.93 -14.81
N MET A 87 -0.47 -6.46 -15.43
CA MET A 87 -1.65 -6.90 -14.70
C MET A 87 -1.31 -8.05 -13.75
N VAL A 88 -1.57 -7.83 -12.45
CA VAL A 88 -1.45 -8.85 -11.42
C VAL A 88 -2.86 -9.37 -11.09
N TYR A 89 -3.18 -10.57 -11.56
CA TYR A 89 -4.36 -11.29 -11.07
C TYR A 89 -4.05 -11.84 -9.68
N ARG A 90 -4.92 -11.54 -8.72
CA ARG A 90 -4.83 -12.09 -7.37
C ARG A 90 -6.01 -13.02 -7.13
N ASP A 91 -5.73 -14.29 -6.83
CA ASP A 91 -6.78 -15.27 -6.55
C ASP A 91 -7.56 -14.89 -5.29
N ARG A 92 -6.85 -14.59 -4.19
CA ARG A 92 -7.42 -14.03 -2.96
C ARG A 92 -6.41 -13.14 -2.22
N TRP A 93 -6.92 -12.10 -1.57
CA TRP A 93 -6.20 -11.37 -0.52
C TRP A 93 -6.74 -11.82 0.85
N ASN A 94 -5.88 -11.86 1.86
CA ASN A 94 -6.20 -12.47 3.16
C ASN A 94 -6.09 -11.48 4.32
N THR A 95 -5.32 -10.40 4.16
CA THR A 95 -5.13 -9.36 5.18
C THR A 95 -5.67 -8.01 4.71
N ARG A 96 -5.90 -7.10 5.67
CA ARG A 96 -6.27 -5.70 5.38
C ARG A 96 -5.23 -5.01 4.50
N LEU A 97 -3.95 -5.18 4.85
CA LEU A 97 -2.83 -4.60 4.11
C LEU A 97 -2.77 -5.13 2.67
N GLU A 98 -2.92 -6.45 2.48
CA GLU A 98 -3.00 -7.04 1.13
C GLU A 98 -4.19 -6.51 0.34
N GLY A 99 -5.35 -6.33 0.97
CA GLY A 99 -6.52 -5.74 0.35
C GLY A 99 -6.28 -4.29 -0.09
N VAL A 100 -5.67 -3.47 0.77
CA VAL A 100 -5.32 -2.08 0.44
C VAL A 100 -4.27 -2.00 -0.67
N HIS A 101 -3.24 -2.85 -0.64
CA HIS A 101 -2.25 -2.93 -1.71
C HIS A 101 -2.88 -3.36 -3.03
N TYR A 102 -3.70 -4.43 -3.02
CA TYR A 102 -4.36 -4.90 -4.23
C TYR A 102 -5.30 -3.85 -4.83
N LEU A 103 -6.08 -3.15 -3.98
CA LEU A 103 -6.94 -2.06 -4.41
C LEU A 103 -6.13 -0.89 -5.00
N THR A 104 -4.94 -0.62 -4.47
CA THR A 104 -4.00 0.38 -5.00
C THR A 104 -3.48 -0.01 -6.38
N GLU A 105 -3.07 -1.26 -6.55
CA GLU A 105 -2.59 -1.79 -7.83
C GLU A 105 -3.69 -1.75 -8.90
N LEU A 106 -4.91 -2.16 -8.56
CA LEU A 106 -6.08 -2.05 -9.45
C LEU A 106 -6.36 -0.60 -9.85
N THR A 107 -6.21 0.35 -8.92
CA THR A 107 -6.39 1.78 -9.20
C THR A 107 -5.33 2.29 -10.17
N MET A 108 -4.07 1.90 -9.97
CA MET A 108 -2.97 2.26 -10.87
C MET A 108 -3.14 1.65 -12.26
N MET A 109 -3.58 0.39 -12.37
CA MET A 109 -3.92 -0.23 -13.66
C MET A 109 -5.00 0.55 -14.41
N ASP A 110 -6.04 0.95 -13.68
CA ASP A 110 -7.16 1.69 -14.26
C ASP A 110 -6.74 3.06 -14.78
N ILE A 111 -5.85 3.76 -14.05
CA ILE A 111 -5.23 5.05 -14.44
C ILE A 111 -4.31 4.89 -15.65
N LEU A 112 -3.44 3.87 -15.66
CA LEU A 112 -2.40 3.71 -16.68
C LEU A 112 -2.95 3.21 -18.03
N TYR A 113 -3.88 2.25 -17.99
CA TYR A 113 -4.21 1.46 -19.18
C TYR A 113 -5.68 1.40 -19.52
N TRP A 114 -6.58 1.51 -18.55
CA TRP A 114 -8.00 1.29 -18.80
C TRP A 114 -8.81 2.57 -18.97
N ASN A 115 -8.13 3.72 -18.88
CA ASN A 115 -8.58 5.05 -19.27
C ASN A 115 -10.09 5.28 -19.01
N SER A 116 -10.52 4.91 -17.81
CA SER A 116 -11.91 4.96 -17.40
C SER A 116 -12.28 6.40 -17.01
N ARG A 117 -13.39 6.60 -16.28
CA ARG A 117 -13.72 7.86 -15.58
C ARG A 117 -12.53 8.47 -14.80
N ASN A 118 -11.50 7.69 -14.51
CA ASN A 118 -10.27 8.11 -13.84
C ASN A 118 -9.19 8.73 -14.75
N ALA A 119 -9.39 8.77 -16.07
CA ALA A 119 -8.47 9.37 -17.05
C ALA A 119 -8.08 10.82 -16.74
N GLY A 120 -9.03 11.63 -16.24
CA GLY A 120 -8.78 13.02 -15.82
C GLY A 120 -8.10 13.17 -14.45
N TYR A 121 -7.81 12.06 -13.76
CA TYR A 121 -7.12 12.01 -12.46
C TYR A 121 -5.74 11.38 -12.57
N LEU A 122 -5.10 11.46 -13.75
CA LEU A 122 -3.68 11.19 -13.92
C LEU A 122 -2.82 11.92 -12.86
N ASP A 123 -3.33 13.00 -12.27
CA ASP A 123 -2.69 13.78 -11.22
C ASP A 123 -3.24 13.53 -9.80
N ASN A 124 -3.99 12.46 -9.50
CA ASN A 124 -4.18 12.02 -8.10
C ASN A 124 -4.84 10.63 -7.98
N PRO A 125 -4.07 9.56 -7.76
CA PRO A 125 -4.61 8.22 -7.52
C PRO A 125 -5.56 8.11 -6.32
N ASP A 126 -5.41 8.95 -5.29
CA ASP A 126 -6.32 8.95 -4.12
C ASP A 126 -7.70 9.56 -4.44
N LYS A 127 -7.78 10.39 -5.47
CA LYS A 127 -9.06 10.95 -5.91
C LYS A 127 -9.81 10.04 -6.87
N ALA A 128 -9.18 8.93 -7.30
CA ALA A 128 -9.78 8.00 -8.23
C ALA A 128 -11.09 7.41 -7.71
N TYR A 129 -12.04 7.25 -8.62
CA TYR A 129 -13.26 6.51 -8.38
C TYR A 129 -12.98 5.01 -8.44
N CYS A 130 -13.61 4.26 -7.55
CA CYS A 130 -13.69 2.81 -7.67
C CYS A 130 -14.59 2.50 -8.88
N THR A 131 -13.99 2.19 -10.03
CA THR A 131 -14.72 1.84 -11.24
C THR A 131 -15.37 0.48 -11.09
N ALA A 132 -16.32 0.14 -11.97
CA ALA A 132 -16.93 -1.19 -11.97
C ALA A 132 -15.87 -2.29 -12.11
N ARG A 133 -14.82 -2.05 -12.91
CA ARG A 133 -13.70 -2.99 -13.09
C ARG A 133 -12.89 -3.19 -11.81
N ILE A 134 -12.52 -2.09 -11.14
CA ILE A 134 -11.82 -2.15 -9.85
C ILE A 134 -12.68 -2.91 -8.83
N TRP A 135 -13.96 -2.56 -8.73
CA TRP A 135 -14.89 -3.18 -7.79
C TRP A 135 -15.05 -4.69 -8.03
N GLU A 136 -15.29 -5.09 -9.28
CA GLU A 136 -15.49 -6.49 -9.64
C GLU A 136 -14.24 -7.33 -9.36
N ALA A 137 -13.06 -6.85 -9.77
CA ALA A 137 -11.81 -7.53 -9.49
C ALA A 137 -11.56 -7.63 -7.97
N PHE A 138 -11.71 -6.52 -7.24
CA PHE A 138 -11.46 -6.48 -5.81
C PHE A 138 -12.39 -7.39 -5.00
N THR A 139 -13.69 -7.39 -5.33
CA THR A 139 -14.70 -8.20 -4.63
C THR A 139 -14.63 -9.68 -4.98
N LYS A 140 -14.25 -10.06 -6.20
CA LYS A 140 -14.03 -11.47 -6.57
C LYS A 140 -12.89 -12.11 -5.79
N SER A 141 -11.82 -11.34 -5.53
CA SER A 141 -10.67 -11.80 -4.75
C SER A 141 -10.88 -11.62 -3.24
N ALA A 142 -12.03 -11.10 -2.79
CA ALA A 142 -12.28 -10.82 -1.39
C ALA A 142 -12.45 -12.10 -0.58
N PRO A 143 -11.83 -12.20 0.60
CA PRO A 143 -11.99 -13.35 1.47
C PRO A 143 -13.39 -13.33 2.12
N PRO A 144 -13.91 -14.50 2.55
CA PRO A 144 -15.31 -14.62 3.04
C PRO A 144 -15.69 -13.63 4.14
N PHE A 145 -14.74 -13.28 5.01
CA PHE A 145 -14.97 -12.34 6.11
C PHE A 145 -15.20 -10.90 5.64
N PHE A 146 -14.67 -10.51 4.48
CA PHE A 146 -14.94 -9.20 3.87
C PHE A 146 -16.10 -9.22 2.87
N ALA A 147 -16.44 -10.39 2.31
CA ALA A 147 -17.47 -10.51 1.29
C ALA A 147 -18.84 -9.96 1.76
N LYS A 148 -19.25 -10.27 3.00
CA LYS A 148 -20.49 -9.76 3.59
C LYS A 148 -20.46 -8.25 3.80
N ALA A 149 -19.32 -7.69 4.18
CA ALA A 149 -19.19 -6.26 4.46
C ALA A 149 -19.15 -5.44 3.15
N LEU A 150 -18.46 -5.98 2.13
CA LEU A 150 -18.43 -5.39 0.78
C LEU A 150 -19.79 -5.43 0.08
N SER A 151 -20.60 -6.48 0.31
CA SER A 151 -21.96 -6.55 -0.25
C SER A 151 -22.88 -5.46 0.32
N LEU A 152 -22.68 -5.06 1.58
CA LEU A 152 -23.44 -3.98 2.22
C LEU A 152 -23.09 -2.58 1.68
N ILE A 153 -21.81 -2.33 1.35
CA ILE A 153 -21.41 -1.05 0.75
C ILE A 153 -22.14 -0.86 -0.59
N ALA A 154 -22.20 -1.93 -1.37
CA ALA A 154 -22.64 -1.97 -2.76
C ALA A 154 -21.85 -1.00 -3.67
N TRP A 155 -21.61 -1.39 -4.92
CA TRP A 155 -20.92 -0.47 -5.83
C TRP A 155 -21.81 0.72 -6.18
N LYS A 156 -21.24 1.94 -6.07
CA LYS A 156 -21.87 3.18 -6.50
C LYS A 156 -20.92 3.94 -7.43
N ARG A 157 -21.46 4.60 -8.44
CA ARG A 157 -20.67 5.35 -9.46
C ARG A 157 -19.79 6.48 -8.89
N ASN A 158 -20.07 6.95 -7.68
CA ASN A 158 -19.33 8.01 -6.98
C ASN A 158 -18.46 7.47 -5.82
N LEU A 159 -18.35 6.15 -5.65
CA LEU A 159 -17.48 5.56 -4.64
C LEU A 159 -16.03 5.90 -4.95
N LYS A 160 -15.32 6.52 -4.00
CA LYS A 160 -13.88 6.82 -4.13
C LYS A 160 -13.04 5.68 -3.58
N VAL A 161 -11.91 5.41 -4.22
CA VAL A 161 -10.96 4.38 -3.80
C VAL A 161 -10.50 4.62 -2.35
N VAL A 162 -10.21 5.87 -1.98
CA VAL A 162 -9.81 6.21 -0.59
C VAL A 162 -10.84 5.82 0.46
N LYS A 163 -12.14 5.95 0.15
CA LYS A 163 -13.21 5.53 1.08
C LYS A 163 -13.22 4.02 1.26
N LEU A 164 -12.97 3.28 0.17
CA LEU A 164 -12.90 1.83 0.22
C LEU A 164 -11.63 1.34 0.94
N LYS A 165 -10.48 2.01 0.74
CA LYS A 165 -9.25 1.74 1.51
C LYS A 165 -9.47 1.97 3.00
N ALA A 166 -10.03 3.11 3.38
CA ALA A 166 -10.37 3.41 4.78
C ALA A 166 -11.32 2.36 5.36
N PHE A 167 -12.38 1.99 4.62
CA PHE A 167 -13.27 0.92 5.04
C PHE A 167 -12.54 -0.41 5.29
N ILE A 168 -11.67 -0.86 4.39
CA ILE A 168 -10.93 -2.12 4.56
C ILE A 168 -10.03 -2.04 5.80
N TRP A 169 -9.40 -0.89 6.02
CA TRP A 169 -8.52 -0.65 7.15
C TRP A 169 -9.27 -0.66 8.49
N ASP A 170 -10.41 0.02 8.53
CA ASP A 170 -11.24 0.24 9.72
C ASP A 170 -12.22 -0.91 10.01
N TYR A 171 -12.42 -1.83 9.05
CA TYR A 171 -13.35 -2.94 9.21
C TYR A 171 -12.89 -3.88 10.33
N ARG A 172 -13.69 -3.93 11.39
CA ARG A 172 -13.47 -4.77 12.57
C ARG A 172 -14.41 -5.97 12.54
N ARG A 173 -13.85 -7.17 12.68
CA ARG A 173 -14.53 -8.47 12.56
C ARG A 173 -15.78 -8.62 13.47
N ASN A 174 -15.91 -7.83 14.54
CA ASN A 174 -16.96 -7.94 15.58
C ASN A 174 -17.78 -6.65 15.84
N SER A 175 -17.90 -5.70 14.91
CA SER A 175 -18.74 -4.52 15.18
C SER A 175 -20.23 -4.84 14.98
N SER A 176 -20.98 -4.88 16.07
CA SER A 176 -22.44 -4.80 16.19
C SER A 176 -23.02 -3.46 15.69
N LEU A 177 -22.51 -2.92 14.59
CA LEU A 177 -22.99 -1.68 14.00
C LEU A 177 -24.19 -1.96 13.10
N SER A 178 -25.35 -1.44 13.53
CA SER A 178 -26.57 -1.38 12.74
C SER A 178 -26.32 -0.58 11.44
N PRO A 179 -26.90 -0.99 10.30
CA PRO A 179 -26.75 -0.31 9.01
C PRO A 179 -27.11 1.20 9.01
N ASP A 180 -27.91 1.66 9.97
CA ASP A 180 -28.39 3.05 10.03
C ASP A 180 -27.42 4.04 10.68
N SER A 181 -26.28 3.59 11.22
CA SER A 181 -25.28 4.48 11.83
C SER A 181 -24.12 4.84 10.90
N TYR A 182 -24.38 5.12 9.61
CA TYR A 182 -23.43 5.81 8.73
C TYR A 182 -23.31 7.29 9.13
N VAL A 183 -22.95 7.54 10.39
CA VAL A 183 -22.47 8.83 10.88
C VAL A 183 -21.01 8.92 10.47
N GLU A 184 -20.59 10.08 9.96
CA GLU A 184 -19.22 10.42 9.59
C GLU A 184 -18.18 9.65 10.43
N ILE A 185 -17.48 8.72 9.79
CA ILE A 185 -16.42 7.93 10.41
C ILE A 185 -15.25 8.89 10.62
N GLN A 186 -15.29 9.64 11.72
CA GLN A 186 -14.08 10.09 12.38
C GLN A 186 -13.36 8.84 12.89
N PRO A 187 -12.02 8.79 12.82
CA PRO A 187 -11.26 7.67 13.35
C PRO A 187 -11.60 7.54 14.84
N LYS A 188 -12.46 6.57 15.18
CA LYS A 188 -12.57 6.12 16.57
C LYS A 188 -11.29 5.38 16.86
N ARG A 189 -10.27 6.16 17.24
CA ARG A 189 -9.28 5.74 18.22
C ARG A 189 -10.08 5.01 19.29
N TYR A 190 -9.74 3.77 19.59
CA TYR A 190 -9.94 3.33 20.96
C TYR A 190 -9.15 4.36 21.77
N ALA A 191 -9.83 5.39 22.26
CA ALA A 191 -9.35 6.00 23.48
C ALA A 191 -9.43 4.84 24.45
N ALA A 192 -8.32 4.12 24.63
CA ALA A 192 -8.08 3.46 25.88
C ALA A 192 -8.45 4.52 26.91
N SER A 193 -9.51 4.30 27.70
CA SER A 193 -9.52 4.97 28.98
C SER A 193 -8.18 4.63 29.59
N SER A 194 -7.47 5.63 30.10
CA SER A 194 -6.15 5.52 30.70
C SER A 194 -6.04 4.51 31.85
N ASP A 195 -7.12 3.75 32.13
CA ASP A 195 -7.37 2.94 33.30
C ASP A 195 -7.59 1.45 32.96
N ASP A 196 -7.58 1.03 31.68
CA ASP A 196 -7.71 -0.39 31.34
C ASP A 196 -6.38 -1.15 31.61
N PRO A 197 -6.36 -2.19 32.46
CA PRO A 197 -5.13 -2.94 32.75
C PRO A 197 -4.74 -3.85 31.58
N CYS A 198 -3.44 -4.12 31.45
CA CYS A 198 -2.92 -5.10 30.49
C CYS A 198 -3.54 -6.47 30.77
N THR A 199 -4.27 -7.07 29.83
CA THR A 199 -4.99 -8.32 30.09
C THR A 199 -4.09 -9.56 30.17
N ILE A 200 -2.77 -9.40 30.05
CA ILE A 200 -1.79 -10.49 30.16
C ILE A 200 -1.24 -10.55 31.60
N CYS A 201 -0.81 -9.42 32.16
CA CYS A 201 -0.26 -9.34 33.52
C CYS A 201 -1.23 -8.74 34.55
N HIS A 202 -2.33 -8.16 34.10
CA HIS A 202 -3.36 -7.49 34.91
C HIS A 202 -2.86 -6.22 35.64
N GLU A 203 -1.75 -5.63 35.18
CA GLU A 203 -1.18 -4.38 35.69
C GLU A 203 -1.52 -3.17 34.80
N GLU A 204 -1.42 -1.96 35.35
CA GLU A 204 -1.73 -0.69 34.68
C GLU A 204 -0.83 -0.45 33.44
N LEU A 205 -1.43 0.02 32.34
CA LEU A 205 -0.75 0.34 31.07
C LEU A 205 0.07 1.65 31.12
N SER A 206 0.81 1.89 32.21
CA SER A 206 1.51 3.17 32.45
C SER A 206 2.91 3.26 31.81
N ARG A 207 3.50 2.12 31.36
CA ARG A 207 4.88 2.06 30.84
C ARG A 207 5.02 1.06 29.70
N ASN A 208 5.89 1.36 28.73
CA ASN A 208 6.34 0.43 27.68
C ASN A 208 5.18 -0.30 26.97
N THR A 209 4.16 0.45 26.56
CA THR A 209 2.98 -0.11 25.91
C THR A 209 3.21 -0.36 24.42
N CYS A 210 2.43 -1.29 23.88
CA CYS A 210 2.44 -1.68 22.49
C CYS A 210 0.99 -1.87 22.04
N GLU A 211 0.57 -1.04 21.10
CA GLU A 211 -0.71 -1.17 20.41
C GLU A 211 -0.55 -2.13 19.22
N LEU A 212 -1.41 -3.15 19.15
CA LEU A 212 -1.47 -4.08 18.01
C LEU A 212 -2.32 -3.48 16.88
N GLU A 213 -2.19 -3.98 15.65
CA GLU A 213 -2.98 -3.51 14.50
C GLU A 213 -4.52 -3.66 14.67
N CYS A 214 -4.97 -4.45 15.63
CA CYS A 214 -6.38 -4.59 16.00
C CYS A 214 -6.88 -3.50 16.98
N GLY A 215 -5.99 -2.59 17.39
CA GLY A 215 -6.24 -1.45 18.28
C GLY A 215 -6.22 -1.78 19.77
N HIS A 216 -5.74 -2.97 20.16
CA HIS A 216 -5.62 -3.36 21.56
C HIS A 216 -4.20 -3.10 22.07
N GLU A 217 -4.12 -2.55 23.28
CA GLU A 217 -2.87 -2.15 23.93
C GLU A 217 -2.47 -3.14 25.04
N PHE A 218 -1.19 -3.46 25.09
CA PHE A 218 -0.58 -4.36 26.07
C PHE A 218 0.78 -3.82 26.47
N HIS A 219 1.37 -4.28 27.56
CA HIS A 219 2.81 -4.07 27.75
C HIS A 219 3.57 -4.83 26.66
N ARG A 220 4.56 -4.16 26.09
CA ARG A 220 5.45 -4.72 25.06
C ARG A 220 6.16 -5.98 25.53
N GLU A 221 6.50 -6.03 26.82
CA GLU A 221 7.11 -7.19 27.49
C GLU A 221 6.14 -8.34 27.70
N CYS A 222 4.82 -8.08 27.72
CA CYS A 222 3.80 -9.10 27.86
C CYS A 222 3.37 -9.66 26.51
N ILE A 223 3.12 -8.78 25.54
CA ILE A 223 2.58 -9.21 24.24
C ILE A 223 3.64 -9.87 23.36
N ARG A 224 4.92 -9.54 23.52
CA ARG A 224 5.99 -10.12 22.71
C ARG A 224 6.21 -11.62 22.99
N PRO A 225 6.40 -12.08 24.24
CA PRO A 225 6.45 -13.50 24.54
C PRO A 225 5.14 -14.22 24.21
N TRP A 226 3.99 -13.57 24.42
CA TRP A 226 2.69 -14.14 24.04
C TRP A 226 2.63 -14.50 22.55
N LEU A 227 3.05 -13.57 21.68
CA LEU A 227 3.03 -13.77 20.23
C LEU A 227 4.06 -14.80 19.74
N GLN A 228 5.16 -14.96 20.48
CA GLN A 228 6.24 -15.89 20.12
C GLN A 228 6.01 -17.32 20.63
N GLU A 229 5.50 -17.46 21.87
CA GLU A 229 5.46 -18.74 22.58
C GLU A 229 4.05 -19.35 22.66
N HIS A 230 3.00 -18.52 22.66
CA HIS A 230 1.64 -18.99 22.96
C HIS A 230 0.72 -18.96 21.75
N SER A 231 0.65 -17.85 21.03
CA SER A 231 -0.17 -17.74 19.82
C SER A 231 0.19 -16.51 19.01
N SER A 232 0.22 -16.60 17.68
CA SER A 232 0.41 -15.45 16.76
C SER A 232 -0.80 -14.51 16.66
N THR A 233 -1.71 -14.56 17.64
CA THR A 233 -2.98 -13.81 17.65
C THR A 233 -3.15 -13.00 18.94
N CYS A 234 -3.78 -11.83 18.83
CA CYS A 234 -4.15 -10.96 19.93
C CYS A 234 -4.92 -11.71 21.04
N PRO A 235 -4.54 -11.57 22.33
CA PRO A 235 -5.25 -12.21 23.45
C PRO A 235 -6.73 -11.82 23.56
N ILE A 236 -7.09 -10.60 23.15
CA ILE A 236 -8.44 -10.04 23.33
C ILE A 236 -9.36 -10.45 22.17
N CYS A 237 -8.93 -10.24 20.93
CA CYS A 237 -9.80 -10.46 19.75
C CYS A 237 -9.43 -11.66 18.88
N ARG A 238 -8.32 -12.34 19.17
CA ARG A 238 -7.78 -13.45 18.37
C ARG A 238 -7.48 -13.11 16.90
N ASP A 239 -7.34 -11.83 16.57
CA ASP A 239 -6.82 -11.39 15.28
C ASP A 239 -5.30 -11.62 15.23
N TYR A 240 -4.76 -11.98 14.06
CA TYR A 240 -3.31 -12.08 13.86
C TYR A 240 -2.64 -10.75 14.20
N ALA A 241 -1.56 -10.84 14.98
CA ALA A 241 -0.84 -9.67 15.45
C ALA A 241 0.63 -9.76 15.05
N VAL A 242 1.12 -8.71 14.40
CA VAL A 242 2.53 -8.49 14.10
C VAL A 242 3.00 -7.32 14.96
N LEU A 243 4.13 -7.48 15.64
CA LEU A 243 4.68 -6.38 16.43
C LEU A 243 5.32 -5.33 15.52
N PRO A 244 5.11 -4.03 15.75
CA PRO A 244 5.70 -2.96 14.95
C PRO A 244 7.23 -2.98 14.84
N THR A 245 7.91 -3.71 15.74
CA THR A 245 9.38 -3.84 15.78
C THR A 245 9.93 -5.10 15.14
N ASP A 246 9.06 -5.96 14.62
CA ASP A 246 9.44 -7.03 13.70
C ASP A 246 9.28 -6.57 12.24
N VAL A 247 9.00 -5.28 11.99
CA VAL A 247 9.30 -4.65 10.71
C VAL A 247 10.83 -4.61 10.65
N PRO A 248 11.50 -5.40 9.79
CA PRO A 248 12.94 -5.32 9.69
C PRO A 248 13.30 -3.89 9.33
N GLU A 249 14.08 -3.23 10.20
CA GLU A 249 14.80 -2.02 9.81
C GLU A 249 15.51 -2.34 8.49
N ARG A 250 15.27 -1.51 7.48
CA ARG A 250 15.71 -1.71 6.11
C ARG A 250 17.21 -2.06 6.15
N PRO A 251 17.63 -3.31 5.88
CA PRO A 251 19.04 -3.65 5.97
C PRO A 251 19.78 -2.82 4.93
N ALA A 252 20.88 -2.18 5.33
CA ALA A 252 21.79 -1.53 4.40
C ALA A 252 22.33 -2.61 3.45
N TRP A 253 21.71 -2.74 2.27
CA TRP A 253 22.03 -3.85 1.37
C TRP A 253 23.31 -3.58 0.59
N ASN A 254 24.23 -4.52 0.72
CA ASN A 254 25.58 -4.48 0.15
C ASN A 254 25.55 -4.97 -1.30
N ASN A 255 26.21 -4.24 -2.20
CA ASN A 255 26.25 -4.47 -3.65
C ASN A 255 26.96 -5.78 -4.01
N SER A 256 26.26 -6.92 -3.98
CA SER A 256 26.74 -8.13 -4.65
C SER A 256 25.65 -9.20 -4.76
N LYS A 257 24.74 -9.03 -5.71
CA LYS A 257 24.22 -10.13 -6.57
C LYS A 257 23.18 -9.58 -7.55
N ARG A 258 23.60 -9.55 -8.80
CA ARG A 258 22.84 -9.19 -10.00
C ARG A 258 21.79 -10.28 -10.25
N TYR A 259 20.53 -10.06 -9.86
CA TYR A 259 19.45 -11.00 -10.15
C TYR A 259 18.76 -10.64 -11.47
N LYS A 260 18.85 -11.58 -12.43
CA LYS A 260 18.13 -11.53 -13.71
C LYS A 260 16.70 -11.98 -13.47
N GLY A 261 15.73 -11.20 -13.93
CA GLY A 261 14.31 -11.55 -13.80
C GLY A 261 13.97 -12.93 -14.37
N LYS A 262 13.11 -13.65 -13.64
CA LYS A 262 12.06 -14.55 -14.15
C LYS A 262 11.29 -15.19 -12.97
N ALA A 263 9.96 -15.12 -13.09
CA ALA A 263 8.95 -16.08 -12.60
C ALA A 263 8.69 -16.22 -11.09
N TRP A 264 7.55 -15.68 -10.68
CA TRP A 264 6.75 -16.19 -9.56
C TRP A 264 6.25 -17.61 -9.93
N LYS A 265 7.05 -18.63 -9.67
CA LYS A 265 6.57 -20.02 -9.62
C LYS A 265 6.15 -20.33 -8.17
N ARG A 266 4.87 -20.66 -8.03
CA ARG A 266 4.23 -21.55 -7.04
C ARG A 266 5.08 -21.96 -5.83
N ALA A 267 4.59 -21.65 -4.63
CA ALA A 267 4.74 -22.50 -3.47
C ALA A 267 3.45 -22.45 -2.65
N VAL A 268 2.50 -23.31 -3.03
CA VAL A 268 1.49 -23.87 -2.13
C VAL A 268 1.84 -25.34 -2.01
N PHE A 269 2.30 -25.75 -0.84
CA PHE A 269 2.14 -27.09 -0.29
C PHE A 269 1.83 -26.93 1.19
#